data_AF-A0A383CLG2-F1
#
_entry.id   AF-A0A383CLG2-F1
#
_cell.length_a   1.000
_cell.length_b   1.000
_cell.length_c   1.000
_cell.angle_alpha   90.00
_cell.angle_beta   90.00
_cell.angle_gamma   90.00
#
_symmetry.space_group_name_H-M   'P 1'
#
loop_
_entity.id
_entity.type
_entity.pdbx_description
1 polymer ?
#
loop_
_entity_poly.entity_id
_entity_poly.type
_entity_poly.pdbx_seq_one_letter_code
_entity_poly.pdbx_strand_id
1 'polypeptide(L)'
;MLDTVLSWSIVATLFLFGDVAFAENWPNWRGPTRDGISSETNLPVEWDTERNLAWKRAMPAWSGSTPVIWNELIFINVAVDDDNLELWCLDRNTGETKWARPLSDGNRRLRKQNMSSPSPVTDGERVWVMTGTGIIKAFDLEGNELWARNIPESYGAFGLNWGYASSPL
;
A
#
# COMPACT_ATOMS: atom_id res chain seq x y z
N MET A 1 -16.08 -71.63 19.68
CA MET A 1 -16.51 -70.64 18.68
C MET A 1 -16.87 -69.39 19.48
N LEU A 2 -15.91 -68.46 19.59
CA LEU A 2 -16.01 -67.24 20.39
C LEU A 2 -16.13 -66.09 19.41
N ASP A 3 -17.28 -65.43 19.38
CA ASP A 3 -17.52 -64.28 18.50
C ASP A 3 -17.17 -62.99 19.23
N THR A 4 -16.10 -62.33 18.78
CA THR A 4 -15.66 -61.02 19.23
C THR A 4 -16.42 -59.93 18.49
N VAL A 5 -17.22 -59.15 19.22
CA VAL A 5 -17.93 -57.98 18.67
C VAL A 5 -16.99 -56.77 18.70
N LEU A 6 -16.51 -56.32 17.52
CA LEU A 6 -15.75 -55.08 17.39
C LEU A 6 -16.69 -53.87 17.50
N SER A 7 -16.50 -53.08 18.56
CA SER A 7 -17.11 -51.75 18.72
C SER A 7 -16.34 -50.74 17.88
N TRP A 8 -17.01 -50.06 16.96
CA TRP A 8 -16.46 -48.96 16.16
C TRP A 8 -16.83 -47.63 16.83
N SER A 9 -15.89 -47.03 17.55
CA SER A 9 -16.06 -45.66 18.04
C SER A 9 -15.81 -44.67 16.90
N ILE A 10 -16.85 -43.97 16.47
CA ILE A 10 -16.75 -42.85 15.53
C ILE A 10 -16.18 -41.65 16.32
N VAL A 11 -14.94 -41.26 16.01
CA VAL A 11 -14.37 -40.00 16.50
C VAL A 11 -14.86 -38.87 15.60
N ALA A 12 -15.78 -38.05 16.11
CA ALA A 12 -16.21 -36.84 15.42
C ALA A 12 -15.15 -35.74 15.62
N THR A 13 -14.37 -35.44 14.59
CA THR A 13 -13.44 -34.30 14.58
C THR A 13 -14.24 -33.01 14.40
N LEU A 14 -14.36 -32.20 15.45
CA LEU A 14 -14.87 -30.83 15.36
C LEU A 14 -13.85 -29.98 14.58
N PHE A 15 -14.20 -29.58 13.36
CA PHE A 15 -13.49 -28.50 12.66
C PHE A 15 -13.98 -27.16 13.23
N LEU A 16 -13.16 -26.53 14.07
CA LEU A 16 -13.32 -25.13 14.43
C LEU A 16 -13.01 -24.29 13.19
N PHE A 17 -14.05 -23.88 12.46
CA PHE A 17 -13.92 -22.80 11.49
C PHE A 17 -13.81 -21.49 12.27
N GLY A 18 -12.59 -20.98 12.42
CA GLY A 18 -12.38 -19.60 12.83
C GLY A 18 -12.75 -18.69 11.67
N ASP A 19 -13.66 -17.75 11.88
CA ASP A 19 -13.92 -16.69 10.91
C ASP A 19 -12.63 -15.90 10.70
N VAL A 20 -12.02 -16.05 9.53
CA VAL A 20 -10.92 -15.19 9.10
C VAL A 20 -11.53 -13.85 8.72
N ALA A 21 -11.44 -12.88 9.61
CA ALA A 21 -11.85 -11.52 9.31
C ALA A 21 -10.89 -10.92 8.27
N PHE A 22 -11.40 -10.70 7.06
CA PHE A 22 -10.69 -9.95 6.02
C PHE A 22 -11.18 -8.51 6.03
N ALA A 23 -10.27 -7.59 6.35
CA ALA A 23 -10.52 -6.16 6.16
C ALA A 23 -10.53 -5.82 4.67
N GLU A 24 -11.33 -4.81 4.29
CA GLU A 24 -11.49 -4.40 2.89
C GLU A 24 -10.19 -3.85 2.26
N ASN A 25 -10.07 -3.98 0.93
CA ASN A 25 -9.00 -3.36 0.15
C ASN A 25 -9.23 -1.85 -0.01
N TRP A 26 -8.12 -1.10 -0.11
CA TRP A 26 -8.13 0.35 -0.30
C TRP A 26 -7.28 0.74 -1.51
N PRO A 27 -7.77 0.51 -2.75
CA PRO A 27 -6.95 0.53 -3.98
C PRO A 27 -6.46 1.91 -4.43
N ASN A 28 -7.06 3.00 -3.92
CA ASN A 28 -6.72 4.38 -4.26
C ASN A 28 -6.94 5.28 -3.04
N TRP A 29 -6.48 6.53 -3.10
CA TRP A 29 -6.52 7.45 -1.95
C TRP A 29 -7.93 7.72 -1.39
N ARG A 30 -9.00 7.48 -2.15
CA ARG A 30 -10.41 7.60 -1.70
C ARG A 30 -11.10 6.26 -1.44
N GLY A 31 -10.37 5.15 -1.45
CA GLY A 31 -10.92 3.83 -1.17
C GLY A 31 -11.71 3.22 -2.32
N PRO A 32 -12.31 2.04 -2.11
CA PRO A 32 -12.90 1.22 -3.17
C PRO A 32 -14.10 1.90 -3.87
N THR A 33 -14.88 2.66 -3.13
CA THR A 33 -16.05 3.42 -3.63
C THR A 33 -15.70 4.85 -4.04
N ARG A 34 -14.44 5.28 -3.85
CA ARG A 34 -13.92 6.62 -4.18
C ARG A 34 -14.63 7.77 -3.44
N ASP A 35 -15.21 7.51 -2.28
CA ASP A 35 -15.85 8.52 -1.41
C ASP A 35 -15.02 8.88 -0.16
N GLY A 36 -13.98 8.09 0.14
CA GLY A 36 -13.16 8.26 1.34
C GLY A 36 -13.80 7.72 2.62
N ILE A 37 -14.78 6.81 2.52
CA ILE A 37 -15.53 6.25 3.64
C ILE A 37 -15.15 4.78 3.82
N SER A 38 -14.91 4.38 5.08
CA SER A 38 -14.72 2.98 5.46
C SER A 38 -15.98 2.45 6.13
N SER A 39 -16.38 1.21 5.81
CA SER A 39 -17.47 0.51 6.49
C SER A 39 -17.02 -0.27 7.73
N GLU A 40 -15.73 -0.20 8.09
CA GLU A 40 -15.19 -0.91 9.25
C GLU A 40 -15.85 -0.42 10.55
N THR A 41 -16.06 -1.35 11.47
CA THR A 41 -16.71 -1.09 12.76
C THR A 41 -15.80 -1.55 13.90
N ASN A 42 -16.16 -1.24 15.15
CA ASN A 42 -15.39 -1.62 16.34
C ASN A 42 -13.93 -1.10 16.30
N LEU A 43 -13.70 0.03 15.65
CA LEU A 43 -12.39 0.67 15.58
C LEU A 43 -12.01 1.24 16.96
N PRO A 44 -10.72 1.16 17.35
CA PRO A 44 -10.26 1.74 18.60
C PRO A 44 -10.47 3.26 18.60
N VAL A 45 -11.16 3.78 19.62
CA VAL A 45 -11.41 5.23 19.80
C VAL A 45 -10.37 5.92 20.69
N GLU A 46 -9.50 5.14 21.32
CA GLU A 46 -8.32 5.61 22.05
C GLU A 46 -7.07 5.02 21.41
N TRP A 47 -6.07 5.86 21.12
CA TRP A 47 -4.80 5.40 20.56
C TRP A 47 -3.64 6.31 21.01
N ASP A 48 -2.48 5.70 21.23
CA ASP A 48 -1.21 6.41 21.41
C ASP A 48 -0.06 5.53 20.91
N THR A 49 1.20 5.88 21.23
CA THR A 49 2.37 5.10 20.78
C THR A 49 2.56 3.76 21.50
N GLU A 50 1.78 3.48 22.53
CA GLU A 50 1.84 2.30 23.40
C GLU A 50 0.51 1.52 23.42
N ARG A 51 -0.62 2.16 23.09
CA ARG A 51 -1.98 1.60 23.12
C ARG A 51 -2.61 1.57 21.75
N ASN A 52 -3.18 0.41 21.40
CA ASN A 52 -3.91 0.18 20.14
C ASN A 52 -3.12 0.53 18.86
N LEU A 53 -1.79 0.58 18.95
CA LEU A 53 -0.89 0.76 17.81
C LEU A 53 -0.45 -0.62 17.31
N ALA A 54 -0.84 -0.98 16.09
CA ALA A 54 -0.41 -2.24 15.47
C ALA A 54 1.11 -2.25 15.20
N TRP A 55 1.61 -1.18 14.56
CA TRP A 55 3.02 -0.95 14.33
C TRP A 55 3.25 0.50 13.89
N LYS A 56 4.50 0.96 13.94
CA LYS A 56 4.94 2.23 13.35
C LYS A 56 6.28 2.05 12.68
N ARG A 57 6.55 2.88 11.68
CA ARG A 57 7.80 2.86 10.93
C ARG A 57 8.37 4.26 10.78
N ALA A 58 9.68 4.38 10.98
CA ALA A 58 10.40 5.61 10.65
C ALA A 58 10.55 5.72 9.13
N MET A 59 10.22 6.90 8.58
CA MET A 59 10.41 7.20 7.16
C MET A 59 11.82 7.77 6.94
N PRO A 60 12.49 7.43 5.83
CA PRO A 60 13.87 7.83 5.58
C PRO A 60 14.01 9.33 5.29
N ALA A 61 13.01 9.92 4.62
CA ALA A 61 12.89 11.36 4.43
C ALA A 61 11.41 11.79 4.46
N TRP A 62 11.19 13.11 4.47
CA TRP A 62 9.85 13.68 4.40
C TRP A 62 9.14 13.20 3.14
N SER A 63 7.98 12.54 3.31
CA SER A 63 7.19 12.00 2.20
C SER A 63 5.73 12.43 2.31
N GLY A 64 5.08 12.65 1.17
CA GLY A 64 3.71 13.20 1.12
C GLY A 64 2.64 12.27 0.53
N SER A 65 2.98 11.05 0.12
CA SER A 65 2.04 10.08 -0.46
C SER A 65 1.01 9.61 0.56
N THR A 66 -0.19 9.26 0.09
CA THR A 66 -1.13 8.43 0.84
C THR A 66 -0.89 6.95 0.46
N PRO A 67 -0.83 6.01 1.41
CA PRO A 67 -0.70 4.59 1.09
C PRO A 67 -2.00 4.04 0.48
N VAL A 68 -1.86 3.03 -0.38
CA VAL A 68 -2.97 2.16 -0.82
C VAL A 68 -2.74 0.75 -0.33
N ILE A 69 -3.82 0.01 -0.10
CA ILE A 69 -3.79 -1.31 0.56
C ILE A 69 -4.47 -2.32 -0.36
N TRP A 70 -3.81 -3.43 -0.61
CA TRP A 70 -4.41 -4.58 -1.28
C TRP A 70 -3.95 -5.87 -0.62
N ASN A 71 -4.88 -6.59 0.00
CA ASN A 71 -4.65 -7.73 0.88
C ASN A 71 -3.59 -7.40 1.95
N GLU A 72 -2.47 -8.11 1.94
CA GLU A 72 -1.36 -7.97 2.89
C GLU A 72 -0.27 -6.99 2.43
N LEU A 73 -0.56 -6.21 1.38
CA LEU A 73 0.41 -5.31 0.75
C LEU A 73 -0.02 -3.86 0.92
N ILE A 74 0.94 -3.02 1.33
CA ILE A 74 0.81 -1.57 1.33
C ILE A 74 1.74 -1.01 0.26
N PHE A 75 1.21 -0.21 -0.66
CA PHE A 75 2.00 0.51 -1.65
C PHE A 75 2.03 2.00 -1.32
N ILE A 76 3.22 2.61 -1.36
CA ILE A 76 3.40 4.03 -1.05
C ILE A 76 4.59 4.64 -1.79
N ASN A 77 4.44 5.86 -2.30
CA ASN A 77 5.55 6.62 -2.85
C ASN A 77 6.35 7.28 -1.72
N VAL A 78 7.67 7.09 -1.74
CA VAL A 78 8.59 7.47 -0.67
C VAL A 78 9.72 8.30 -1.24
N ALA A 79 10.02 9.43 -0.60
CA ALA A 79 11.32 10.06 -0.76
C ALA A 79 12.30 9.35 0.18
N VAL A 80 13.39 8.81 -0.36
CA VAL A 80 14.41 8.09 0.42
C VAL A 80 15.54 9.01 0.88
N ASP A 81 15.73 10.12 0.19
CA ASP A 81 16.61 11.22 0.57
C ASP A 81 16.10 12.53 -0.06
N ASP A 82 16.97 13.55 -0.14
CA ASP A 82 16.63 14.85 -0.70
C ASP A 82 16.41 14.85 -2.22
N ASP A 83 16.75 13.78 -2.93
CA ASP A 83 16.69 13.70 -4.40
C ASP A 83 15.89 12.47 -4.90
N ASN A 84 16.04 11.31 -4.28
CA ASN A 84 15.54 10.04 -4.79
C ASN A 84 14.12 9.72 -4.31
N LEU A 85 13.31 9.21 -5.24
CA LEU A 85 11.94 8.72 -5.02
C LEU A 85 11.85 7.23 -5.34
N GLU A 86 11.14 6.49 -4.50
CA GLU A 86 10.87 5.06 -4.64
C GLU A 86 9.40 4.73 -4.44
N LEU A 87 8.94 3.63 -5.05
CA LEU A 87 7.72 2.94 -4.68
C LEU A 87 8.10 1.83 -3.70
N TRP A 88 7.52 1.89 -2.51
CA TRP A 88 7.68 0.84 -1.52
C TRP A 88 6.46 -0.06 -1.50
N CYS A 89 6.70 -1.37 -1.44
CA CYS A 89 5.72 -2.36 -1.03
C CYS A 89 6.07 -2.86 0.36
N LEU A 90 5.15 -2.68 1.31
CA LEU A 90 5.31 -3.09 2.70
C LEU A 90 4.38 -4.26 3.02
N ASP A 91 4.80 -5.08 3.97
CA ASP A 91 3.88 -6.01 4.63
C ASP A 91 2.90 -5.23 5.52
N ARG A 92 1.61 -5.47 5.34
CA ARG A 92 0.54 -4.78 6.09
C ARG A 92 0.61 -5.05 7.60
N ASN A 93 1.04 -6.25 7.99
CA ASN A 93 0.99 -6.69 9.39
C ASN A 93 2.23 -6.29 10.17
N THR A 94 3.39 -6.23 9.51
CA THR A 94 4.66 -5.91 10.17
C THR A 94 5.19 -4.50 9.85
N GLY A 95 4.76 -3.91 8.74
CA GLY A 95 5.31 -2.65 8.22
C GLY A 95 6.70 -2.80 7.56
N GLU A 96 7.23 -4.02 7.47
CA GLU A 96 8.54 -4.29 6.86
C GLU A 96 8.48 -4.13 5.34
N THR A 97 9.60 -3.72 4.74
CA THR A 97 9.68 -3.63 3.27
C THR A 97 9.75 -5.03 2.66
N LYS A 98 8.78 -5.38 1.82
CA LYS A 98 8.87 -6.55 0.93
C LYS A 98 9.78 -6.26 -0.26
N TRP A 99 9.59 -5.09 -0.87
CA TRP A 99 10.48 -4.58 -1.90
C TRP A 99 10.37 -3.06 -2.02
N ALA A 100 11.39 -2.46 -2.63
CA ALA A 100 11.41 -1.06 -3.01
C ALA A 100 11.92 -0.93 -4.46
N ARG A 101 11.37 0.01 -5.22
CA ARG A 101 11.74 0.25 -6.62
C ARG A 101 11.94 1.73 -6.92
N PRO A 102 13.01 2.11 -7.65
CA PRO A 102 13.26 3.49 -8.00
C PRO A 102 12.19 4.04 -8.95
N LEU A 103 11.68 5.23 -8.64
CA LEU A 103 10.72 5.95 -9.48
C LEU A 103 11.41 7.03 -10.29
N SER A 104 12.05 7.97 -9.61
CA SER A 104 12.80 9.07 -10.23
C SER A 104 13.73 9.73 -9.22
N ASP A 105 14.60 10.58 -9.71
CA ASP A 105 15.30 11.62 -8.96
C ASP A 105 14.47 12.92 -8.95
N GLY A 106 15.08 14.03 -8.54
CA GLY A 106 14.50 15.37 -8.59
C GLY A 106 13.54 15.69 -7.45
N ASN A 107 13.61 14.96 -6.34
CA ASN A 107 12.85 15.29 -5.14
C ASN A 107 13.17 16.71 -4.69
N ARG A 108 12.12 17.42 -4.27
CA ARG A 108 12.25 18.76 -3.71
C ARG A 108 11.07 19.03 -2.82
N ARG A 109 11.35 19.56 -1.63
CA ARG A 109 10.31 19.94 -0.68
C ARG A 109 9.76 21.32 -1.04
N LEU A 110 8.45 21.41 -1.16
CA LEU A 110 7.69 22.64 -1.40
C LEU A 110 6.71 22.85 -0.24
N ARG A 111 7.17 23.53 0.81
CA ARG A 111 6.45 23.69 2.09
C ARG A 111 6.13 22.33 2.75
N LYS A 112 4.86 21.91 2.71
CA LYS A 112 4.34 20.70 3.36
C LYS A 112 4.27 19.48 2.43
N GLN A 113 4.74 19.60 1.19
CA GLN A 113 4.70 18.53 0.18
C GLN A 113 6.06 18.37 -0.50
N ASN A 114 6.21 17.30 -1.28
CA ASN A 114 7.42 17.03 -2.06
C ASN A 114 7.08 16.17 -3.29
N MET A 115 8.07 15.67 -4.01
CA MET A 115 7.81 14.96 -5.26
C MET A 115 7.31 13.52 -5.05
N SER A 116 7.26 13.00 -3.81
CA SER A 116 6.55 11.75 -3.50
C SER A 116 5.05 11.94 -3.22
N SER A 117 4.52 13.16 -3.27
CA SER A 117 3.14 13.45 -2.87
C SER A 117 2.02 12.74 -3.64
N PRO A 118 2.11 12.48 -4.96
CA PRO A 118 1.07 11.70 -5.62
C PRO A 118 1.03 10.27 -5.06
N SER A 119 -0.18 9.72 -4.94
CA SER A 119 -0.40 8.39 -4.37
C SER A 119 -0.43 7.32 -5.47
N PRO A 120 0.06 6.10 -5.19
CA PRO A 120 -0.16 4.95 -6.05
C PRO A 120 -1.66 4.62 -6.20
N VAL A 121 -1.99 3.81 -7.19
CA VAL A 121 -3.25 3.08 -7.29
C VAL A 121 -3.01 1.63 -7.71
N THR A 122 -3.91 0.72 -7.36
CA THR A 122 -3.81 -0.69 -7.73
C THR A 122 -5.18 -1.28 -8.08
N ASP A 123 -5.20 -2.24 -9.00
CA ASP A 123 -6.36 -3.09 -9.32
C ASP A 123 -6.27 -4.47 -8.68
N GLY A 124 -5.22 -4.74 -7.91
CA GLY A 124 -4.92 -6.05 -7.34
C GLY A 124 -4.09 -6.98 -8.21
N GLU A 125 -3.70 -6.56 -9.41
CA GLU A 125 -2.73 -7.26 -10.26
C GLU A 125 -1.50 -6.39 -10.54
N ARG A 126 -1.71 -5.07 -10.60
CA ARG A 126 -0.72 -4.07 -10.99
C ARG A 126 -0.80 -2.88 -10.05
N VAL A 127 0.29 -2.13 -10.00
CA VAL A 127 0.37 -0.86 -9.27
C VAL A 127 0.84 0.21 -10.22
N TRP A 128 0.11 1.31 -10.28
CA TRP A 128 0.46 2.50 -11.07
C TRP A 128 0.84 3.64 -10.16
N VAL A 129 1.86 4.37 -10.58
CA VAL A 129 2.42 5.49 -9.83
C VAL A 129 2.65 6.67 -10.72
N MET A 130 2.53 7.85 -10.13
CA MET A 130 2.98 9.12 -10.67
C MET A 130 3.89 9.77 -9.63
N THR A 131 4.96 10.44 -10.06
CA THR A 131 5.78 11.28 -9.18
C THR A 131 5.48 12.76 -9.42
N GLY A 132 5.85 13.61 -8.47
CA GLY A 132 5.77 15.06 -8.65
C GLY A 132 6.71 15.61 -9.73
N THR A 133 7.70 14.82 -10.15
CA THR A 133 8.57 15.09 -11.30
C THR A 133 7.95 14.70 -12.64
N GLY A 134 6.76 14.08 -12.64
CA GLY A 134 6.04 13.72 -13.86
C GLY A 134 6.44 12.39 -14.47
N ILE A 135 7.05 11.51 -13.69
CA ILE A 135 7.31 10.13 -14.09
C ILE A 135 6.09 9.28 -13.77
N ILE A 136 5.60 8.53 -14.76
CA ILE A 136 4.56 7.51 -14.57
C ILE A 136 5.18 6.14 -14.77
N LYS A 137 4.91 5.21 -13.87
CA LYS A 137 5.33 3.81 -14.01
C LYS A 137 4.20 2.86 -13.65
N ALA A 138 4.30 1.63 -14.15
CA ALA A 138 3.50 0.50 -13.70
C ALA A 138 4.39 -0.65 -13.26
N PHE A 139 3.95 -1.37 -12.23
CA PHE A 139 4.60 -2.56 -11.69
C PHE A 139 3.57 -3.69 -11.55
N ASP A 140 4.01 -4.94 -11.53
CA ASP A 140 3.23 -6.02 -10.91
C ASP A 140 3.37 -6.00 -9.38
N LEU A 141 2.68 -6.90 -8.67
CA LEU A 141 2.71 -6.94 -7.19
C LEU A 141 4.06 -7.40 -6.63
N GLU A 142 4.86 -8.11 -7.42
CA GLU A 142 6.23 -8.55 -7.10
C GLU A 142 7.26 -7.41 -7.30
N GLY A 143 6.83 -6.28 -7.85
CA GLY A 143 7.65 -5.09 -8.06
C GLY A 143 8.47 -5.14 -9.35
N ASN A 144 8.12 -5.97 -10.32
CA ASN A 144 8.71 -5.92 -11.64
C ASN A 144 8.12 -4.74 -12.41
N GLU A 145 8.98 -3.88 -12.96
CA GLU A 145 8.53 -2.75 -13.78
C GLU A 145 7.95 -3.27 -15.10
N LEU A 146 6.70 -2.90 -15.38
CA LEU A 146 5.99 -3.28 -16.60
C LEU A 146 6.22 -2.24 -17.70
N TRP A 147 6.23 -0.96 -17.34
CA TRP A 147 6.55 0.16 -18.23
C TRP A 147 6.81 1.45 -17.45
N ALA A 148 7.45 2.42 -18.11
CA ALA A 148 7.68 3.77 -17.62
C ALA A 148 7.43 4.82 -18.71
N ARG A 149 7.02 6.04 -18.30
CA ARG A 149 6.90 7.22 -19.15
C ARG A 149 7.37 8.47 -18.44
N ASN A 150 8.08 9.33 -19.17
CA ASN A 150 8.45 10.68 -18.75
C ASN A 150 7.50 11.69 -19.41
N ILE A 151 6.56 12.23 -18.64
CA ILE A 151 5.57 13.19 -19.16
C ILE A 151 6.22 14.51 -19.55
N PRO A 152 7.13 15.11 -18.74
CA PRO A 152 7.86 16.31 -19.14
C PRO A 152 8.62 16.19 -20.47
N GLU A 153 9.22 15.03 -20.74
CA GLU A 153 9.91 14.79 -22.01
C GLU A 153 8.96 14.81 -23.22
N SER A 154 7.77 14.25 -23.05
CA SER A 154 6.79 14.14 -24.15
C SER A 154 5.93 15.40 -24.34
N TYR A 155 5.66 16.15 -23.26
CA TYR A 155 4.63 17.21 -23.25
C TYR A 155 5.11 18.55 -22.68
N GLY A 156 6.38 18.64 -22.29
CA GLY A 156 6.97 19.84 -21.70
C GLY A 156 6.90 19.87 -20.17
N ALA A 157 7.73 20.73 -19.58
CA ALA A 157 7.91 20.81 -18.14
C ALA A 157 6.61 21.15 -17.38
N PHE A 158 6.43 20.56 -16.20
CA PHE A 158 5.30 20.88 -15.34
C PHE A 158 5.41 22.31 -14.79
N GLY A 159 4.37 23.11 -15.02
CA GLY A 159 4.22 24.45 -14.41
C GLY A 159 3.76 24.37 -12.96
N LEU A 160 4.65 23.96 -12.05
CA LEU A 160 4.30 23.77 -10.63
C LEU A 160 4.63 25.00 -9.78
N ASN A 161 3.61 25.72 -9.32
CA ASN A 161 3.78 26.78 -8.31
C ASN A 161 3.78 26.24 -6.87
N TRP A 162 3.06 25.14 -6.64
CA TRP A 162 2.76 24.64 -5.30
C TRP A 162 2.96 23.13 -5.19
N GLY A 163 3.93 22.56 -5.91
CA GLY A 163 4.12 21.10 -5.97
C GLY A 163 3.08 20.38 -6.82
N TYR A 164 3.15 19.05 -6.83
CA TYR A 164 2.30 18.19 -7.64
C TYR A 164 1.88 16.97 -6.83
N ALA A 165 0.57 16.71 -6.81
CA ALA A 165 -0.04 15.62 -6.04
C ALA A 165 -1.15 14.90 -6.82
N SER A 166 -1.22 15.09 -8.14
CA SER A 166 -2.21 14.40 -8.98
C SER A 166 -1.87 12.92 -9.07
N SER A 167 -2.75 12.10 -8.53
CA SER A 167 -2.62 10.63 -8.51
C SER A 167 -3.34 10.03 -9.73
N PRO A 168 -2.89 8.87 -10.25
CA PRO A 168 -3.68 8.12 -11.24
C PRO A 168 -5.06 7.73 -10.67
N LEU A 169 -6.01 7.37 -11.54
CA LEU A 169 -7.38 6.96 -11.18
C LEU A 169 -7.76 5.63 -11.83
#